data_AF-A0A1E7H2W7-F1
#
_entry.id   AF-A0A1E7H2W7-F1
#
_cell.length_a   1.000
_cell.length_b   1.000
_cell.length_c   1.000
_cell.angle_alpha   90.00
_cell.angle_beta   90.00
_cell.angle_gamma   90.00
#
_symmetry.space_group_name_H-M   'P 1'
#
loop_
_entity.id
_entity.type
_entity.pdbx_description
1 polymer ?
#
loop_
_entity_poly.entity_id
_entity_poly.type
_entity_poly.pdbx_seq_one_letter_code
_entity_poly.pdbx_strand_id
1 'polypeptide(L)'
;MEMTVYNPQKGRLETINAEFTGENTTWFDNCMDNEDIYTITDFKGGMLIRECGYSYPVWVYDVTRAEIGYDQKKAQETRSQYV
;
A
#
# COMPACT_ATOMS: atom_id res chain seq x y z
N MET A 1 -6.67 11.76 -5.95
CA MET A 1 -5.32 12.37 -5.94
C MET A 1 -4.43 11.60 -6.90
N GLU A 2 -3.72 12.32 -7.77
CA GLU A 2 -2.76 11.69 -8.69
C GLU A 2 -1.46 11.33 -7.96
N MET A 3 -0.93 10.13 -8.18
CA MET A 3 0.35 9.69 -7.63
C MET A 3 1.02 8.60 -8.46
N THR A 4 2.33 8.45 -8.28
CA THR A 4 3.12 7.38 -8.90
C THR A 4 3.24 6.20 -7.95
N VAL A 5 2.94 5.00 -8.43
CA VAL A 5 3.05 3.73 -7.69
C VAL A 5 3.87 2.72 -8.46
N TYR A 6 4.51 1.78 -7.76
CA TYR A 6 5.12 0.62 -8.39
C TYR A 6 4.08 -0.46 -8.63
N ASN A 7 3.96 -0.91 -9.88
CA ASN A 7 3.15 -2.06 -10.25
C ASN A 7 4.05 -3.29 -10.45
N PRO A 8 4.08 -4.22 -9.47
CA PRO A 8 4.90 -5.42 -9.56
C PRO A 8 4.44 -6.37 -10.68
N GLN A 9 3.15 -6.40 -11.03
CA GLN A 9 2.65 -7.25 -12.13
C GLN A 9 3.15 -6.79 -13.51
N LYS A 10 3.42 -5.49 -13.66
CA LYS A 10 3.96 -4.92 -14.91
C LYS A 10 5.45 -4.62 -14.84
N GLY A 11 6.08 -4.78 -13.68
CA GLY A 11 7.49 -4.45 -13.43
C GLY A 11 7.83 -2.97 -13.70
N ARG A 12 6.89 -2.04 -13.50
CA ARG A 12 7.10 -0.61 -13.79
C ARG A 12 6.32 0.33 -12.89
N LEU A 13 6.74 1.58 -12.85
CA LEU A 13 5.98 2.66 -12.24
C LEU A 13 4.77 3.05 -13.11
N GLU A 14 3.67 3.40 -12.46
CA GLU A 14 2.46 3.90 -13.09
C GLU A 14 1.90 5.10 -12.32
N THR A 15 1.38 6.07 -13.06
CA THR A 15 0.59 7.16 -12.48
C THR A 15 -0.86 6.73 -12.38
N ILE A 16 -1.41 6.79 -11.17
CA ILE A 16 -2.79 6.45 -10.85
C ILE A 16 -3.50 7.63 -10.20
N ASN A 17 -4.82 7.62 -10.25
CA ASN A 17 -5.64 8.51 -9.44
C ASN A 17 -6.31 7.67 -8.34
N ALA A 18 -5.95 7.94 -7.08
CA ALA A 18 -6.46 7.23 -5.90
C ALA A 18 -7.00 8.23 -4.87
N GLU A 19 -8.05 7.84 -4.16
CA GLU A 19 -8.63 8.60 -3.06
C GLU A 19 -8.30 7.92 -1.74
N PHE A 20 -7.99 8.72 -0.72
CA PHE A 20 -7.63 8.27 0.62
C PHE A 20 -8.66 8.85 1.57
N THR A 21 -9.53 7.99 2.11
CA THR A 21 -10.65 8.35 2.96
C THR A 21 -10.63 7.47 4.21
N GLY A 22 -11.31 7.94 5.27
CA GLY A 22 -11.44 7.16 6.51
C GLY A 22 -12.04 5.76 6.29
N GLU A 23 -12.79 5.60 5.20
CA GLU A 23 -13.49 4.36 4.89
C GLU A 23 -12.61 3.35 4.17
N ASN A 24 -11.65 3.77 3.33
CA ASN A 24 -10.85 2.88 2.48
C ASN A 24 -9.36 2.81 2.86
N THR A 25 -8.88 3.70 3.72
CA THR A 25 -7.48 3.75 4.15
C THR A 25 -7.37 3.41 5.64
N THR A 26 -6.30 2.69 5.99
CA THR A 26 -5.82 2.56 7.37
C THR A 26 -4.49 3.29 7.48
N TRP A 27 -4.35 4.14 8.49
CA TRP A 27 -3.13 4.89 8.77
C TRP A 27 -2.46 4.32 10.02
N PHE A 28 -1.16 4.11 9.92
CA PHE A 28 -0.33 3.63 10.99
C PHE A 28 0.63 4.75 11.40
N ASP A 29 0.47 5.26 12.62
CA ASP A 29 1.31 6.36 13.13
C ASP A 29 2.63 5.87 13.75
N ASN A 30 2.82 4.55 13.85
CA ASN A 30 3.99 3.92 14.45
C ASN A 30 5.11 3.67 13.43
N CYS A 31 5.57 4.73 12.77
CA CYS A 31 6.75 4.72 11.91
C CYS A 31 8.03 4.87 12.76
N MET A 32 8.70 3.77 13.09
CA MET A 32 10.03 3.78 13.71
C MET A 32 11.14 3.71 12.66
N ASP A 33 10.91 2.93 11.60
CA ASP A 33 11.83 2.75 10.47
C ASP A 33 11.22 3.24 9.14
N ASN A 34 12.07 3.56 8.17
CA ASN A 34 11.61 4.02 6.85
C ASN A 34 10.82 2.96 6.07
N GLU A 35 11.02 1.69 6.41
CA GLU A 35 10.39 0.52 5.79
C GLU A 35 9.08 0.12 6.49
N ASP A 36 8.74 0.78 7.60
CA ASP A 36 7.45 0.56 8.26
C ASP A 36 6.31 1.00 7.33
N ILE A 37 5.20 0.26 7.37
CA ILE A 37 4.03 0.58 6.56
C ILE A 37 3.31 1.77 7.19
N TYR A 38 3.19 2.87 6.45
CA TYR A 38 2.47 4.06 6.87
C TYR A 38 0.98 3.98 6.55
N THR A 39 0.62 3.53 5.35
CA THR A 39 -0.78 3.33 4.97
C THR A 39 -1.01 2.10 4.13
N ILE A 40 -2.20 1.52 4.33
CA ILE A 40 -2.82 0.58 3.40
C ILE A 40 -4.15 1.14 2.91
N THR A 41 -4.38 1.12 1.60
CA THR A 41 -5.57 1.72 0.97
C THR A 41 -6.18 0.77 -0.03
N ASP A 42 -7.45 0.42 0.13
CA ASP A 42 -8.17 -0.37 -0.87
C ASP A 42 -8.25 0.39 -2.19
N PHE A 43 -7.84 -0.26 -3.28
CA PHE A 43 -7.78 0.34 -4.60
C PHE A 43 -8.03 -0.69 -5.69
N LYS A 44 -9.09 -0.48 -6.48
CA LYS A 44 -9.45 -1.29 -7.67
C LYS A 44 -9.43 -2.82 -7.43
N GLY A 45 -10.00 -3.27 -6.31
CA GLY A 45 -10.03 -4.70 -5.95
C GLY A 45 -8.71 -5.26 -5.41
N GLY A 46 -7.71 -4.41 -5.21
CA GLY A 46 -6.49 -4.72 -4.47
C GLY A 46 -6.20 -3.63 -3.43
N MET A 47 -4.92 -3.40 -3.19
CA MET A 47 -4.46 -2.50 -2.14
C MET A 47 -3.17 -1.77 -2.53
N LEU A 48 -3.11 -0.48 -2.20
CA LEU A 48 -1.89 0.30 -2.20
C LEU A 48 -1.24 0.18 -0.82
N ILE A 49 0.03 -0.21 -0.80
CA ILE A 49 0.84 -0.31 0.42
C ILE A 49 1.92 0.76 0.35
N ARG A 50 1.91 1.70 1.29
CA ARG A 50 2.86 2.80 1.36
C ARG A 50 3.70 2.70 2.62
N GLU A 51 5.02 2.81 2.48
CA GLU A 51 5.95 2.89 3.60
C GLU A 51 6.05 4.33 4.14
N CYS A 52 6.60 4.47 5.35
CA CYS A 52 6.87 5.75 6.00
C CYS A 52 7.96 6.55 5.28
N GLY A 53 8.87 5.87 4.60
CA GLY A 53 9.93 6.48 3.79
C GLY A 53 9.45 7.10 2.47
N TYR A 54 10.42 7.38 1.60
CA TYR A 54 10.20 8.03 0.31
C TYR A 54 10.03 7.05 -0.86
N SER A 55 9.81 5.77 -0.58
CA SER A 55 9.55 4.76 -1.61
C SER A 55 8.20 4.99 -2.26
N TYR A 56 8.06 4.54 -3.51
CA TYR A 56 6.77 4.54 -4.19
C TYR A 56 5.85 3.51 -3.51
N PRO A 57 4.55 3.83 -3.30
CA PRO A 57 3.59 2.83 -2.87
C PRO A 57 3.57 1.66 -3.86
N VAL A 58 3.39 0.45 -3.33
CA VAL A 58 3.28 -0.77 -4.13
C VAL A 58 1.81 -1.07 -4.34
N TRP A 59 1.40 -1.32 -5.58
CA TRP A 59 0.04 -1.76 -5.90
C TRP A 59 -0.03 -3.30 -5.92
N VAL A 60 -0.61 -3.86 -4.86
CA VAL A 60 -0.91 -5.29 -4.74
C VAL A 60 -2.32 -5.54 -5.25
N TYR A 61 -2.50 -6.58 -6.05
CA TYR A 61 -3.77 -6.94 -6.68
C TYR A 61 -4.43 -8.07 -5.90
N ASP A 62 -5.75 -8.17 -5.99
CA ASP A 62 -6.56 -9.28 -5.46
C ASP A 62 -6.42 -9.53 -3.94
N VAL A 63 -5.86 -8.56 -3.22
CA VAL A 63 -5.74 -8.56 -1.75
C VAL A 63 -6.15 -7.18 -1.25
N THR A 64 -7.15 -7.17 -0.37
CA THR A 64 -7.69 -5.98 0.29
C THR A 64 -7.13 -5.84 1.71
N ARG A 65 -7.25 -4.66 2.30
CA ARG A 65 -6.85 -4.46 3.71
C ARG A 65 -7.69 -5.30 4.67
N ALA A 66 -8.95 -5.59 4.33
CA ALA A 66 -9.84 -6.39 5.16
C ALA A 66 -9.40 -7.85 5.24
N GLU A 67 -8.90 -8.43 4.14
CA GLU A 67 -8.42 -9.81 4.09
C GLU A 67 -7.16 -10.02 4.94
N ILE A 68 -6.31 -9.00 5.04
CA ILE A 68 -5.17 -9.00 5.97
C ILE A 68 -5.53 -8.50 7.38
N GLY A 69 -6.80 -8.18 7.64
CA GLY A 69 -7.28 -7.76 8.96
C GLY A 69 -6.81 -6.37 9.40
N TYR A 70 -6.59 -5.46 8.45
CA TYR A 70 -6.13 -4.09 8.69
C TYR A 70 -4.79 -4.00 9.46
N ASP A 71 -3.97 -5.06 9.36
CA ASP A 71 -2.78 -5.25 10.18
C ASP A 71 -1.51 -4.78 9.45
N GLN A 72 -0.73 -3.94 10.13
CA GLN A 72 0.49 -3.34 9.58
C GLN A 72 1.56 -4.39 9.25
N LYS A 73 1.73 -5.39 10.11
CA LYS A 73 2.76 -6.42 9.94
C LYS A 73 2.41 -7.33 8.76
N LYS A 74 1.16 -7.75 8.65
CA LYS A 74 0.69 -8.50 7.48
C LYS A 74 0.79 -7.69 6.19
N ALA A 75 0.60 -6.37 6.24
CA ALA A 75 0.84 -5.50 5.09
C ALA A 75 2.32 -5.52 4.67
N GLN A 76 3.24 -5.48 5.63
CA GLN A 76 4.68 -5.59 5.37
C GLN A 76 5.04 -6.96 4.76
N GLU A 77 4.54 -8.05 5.36
CA GLU A 77 4.71 -9.41 4.83
C GLU A 77 4.14 -9.57 3.42
N THR A 78 3.00 -8.93 3.13
CA THR A 78 2.40 -8.93 1.80
C THR A 78 3.28 -8.18 0.81
N ARG A 79 3.76 -6.99 1.17
CA ARG A 79 4.63 -6.17 0.30
C ARG A 79 5.92 -6.90 -0.07
N SER A 80 6.58 -7.55 0.90
CA SER A 80 7.85 -8.29 0.69
C SER A 80 7.75 -9.46 -0.29
N GLN A 81 6.55 -9.90 -0.68
CA GLN A 81 6.37 -10.92 -1.72
C GLN A 81 6.50 -10.33 -3.14
N TYR A 82 6.40 -9.02 -3.28
CA TYR A 82 6.38 -8.32 -4.57
C TYR A 82 7.60 -7.42 -4.81
N VAL A 83 8.34 -7.05 -3.75
CA VAL A 83 9.51 -6.17 -3.78
C VAL A 83 10.61 -6.71 -2.88
#